data_AF-A0A323U8C3-F1
#
_entry.id   AF-A0A323U8C3-F1
#
_cell.length_a   1.000
_cell.length_b   1.000
_cell.length_c   1.000
_cell.angle_alpha   90.00
_cell.angle_beta   90.00
_cell.angle_gamma   90.00
#
_symmetry.space_group_name_H-M   'P 1'
#
loop_
_entity.id
_entity.type
_entity.pdbx_description
1 polymer ?
#
loop_
_entity_poly.entity_id
_entity_poly.type
_entity_poly.pdbx_seq_one_letter_code
_entity_poly.pdbx_strand_id
1 'polypeptide(L)' 'MIRTWSFVAYLALVLERLSQAVKPHPAPPLAQLRKYDLGRTQLTLEQPYHPAKAPGGFILIPKDRYFHDSEDILEHI' A
#
# COMPACT_ATOMS: atom_id res chain seq x y z
N MET A 1 14.89 50.32 1.46
CA MET A 1 14.44 49.52 0.29
C MET A 1 15.48 48.51 -0.19
N ILE A 2 16.79 48.81 -0.16
CA ILE A 2 17.86 47.88 -0.62
C ILE A 2 17.98 46.59 0.24
N ARG A 3 17.70 46.68 1.54
CA ARG A 3 17.88 45.55 2.49
C ARG A 3 16.96 44.35 2.20
N THR A 4 15.74 44.59 1.71
CA THR A 4 14.79 43.52 1.38
C THR A 4 15.20 42.76 0.12
N TRP A 5 15.84 43.44 -0.84
CA TRP A 5 16.31 42.82 -2.08
C TRP A 5 17.50 41.89 -1.82
N SER A 6 18.41 42.29 -0.93
CA SER A 6 19.50 41.43 -0.48
C SER A 6 19.00 40.19 0.26
N PHE A 7 17.94 40.32 1.06
CA PHE A 7 17.33 39.19 1.76
C PHE A 7 16.67 38.20 0.80
N VAL A 8 15.93 38.69 -0.21
CA VAL A 8 15.31 37.83 -1.23
C VAL A 8 16.37 37.10 -2.06
N ALA A 9 17.44 37.79 -2.45
CA ALA A 9 18.54 37.17 -3.19
C ALA A 9 19.25 36.10 -2.36
N TYR A 10 19.48 36.38 -1.07
CA TYR A 10 20.06 35.40 -0.14
C TYR A 10 19.15 34.19 0.05
N LEU A 11 17.84 34.42 0.24
CA LEU A 11 16.85 33.35 0.40
C LEU A 11 16.77 32.46 -0.84
N ALA A 12 16.77 33.05 -2.04
CA ALA A 12 16.76 32.32 -3.30
C ALA A 12 18.01 31.43 -3.44
N LEU A 13 19.19 31.95 -3.10
CA LEU A 13 20.44 31.20 -3.14
C LEU A 13 20.44 30.03 -2.15
N VAL A 14 19.92 30.23 -0.93
CA VAL A 14 19.81 29.16 0.07
C VAL A 14 18.86 28.05 -0.40
N LEU A 15 17.71 28.42 -0.97
CA LEU A 15 16.73 27.47 -1.52
C LEU A 15 17.31 26.66 -2.68
N GLU A 16 18.05 27.31 -3.58
CA GLU A 16 18.71 26.64 -4.70
C GLU A 16 19.73 25.60 -4.20
N ARG A 17 20.54 25.96 -3.20
CA ARG A 17 21.52 25.03 -2.60
C ARG A 17 20.85 23.87 -1.89
N LEU A 18 19.72 24.11 -1.20
CA LEU A 18 18.93 23.06 -0.57
C LEU A 18 18.33 22.11 -1.61
N SER A 19 17.79 22.66 -2.70
CA SER A 19 17.24 21.87 -3.81
C SER A 19 18.30 20.99 -4.47
N GLN A 20 19.52 21.49 -4.66
CA GLN A 20 20.63 20.70 -5.19
C GLN A 20 21.13 19.63 -4.21
N ALA A 21 21.10 19.90 -2.91
CA ALA A 21 21.51 18.94 -1.87
C ALA A 21 20.49 17.81 -1.69
N VAL A 22 19.20 18.12 -1.85
CA VAL A 22 18.12 17.13 -1.89
C VAL A 22 18.12 16.51 -3.27
N LYS A 23 18.96 15.50 -3.49
CA LYS A 23 18.81 14.63 -4.67
C LYS A 23 17.36 14.14 -4.70
N PRO A 24 16.60 14.41 -5.78
CA PRO A 24 15.30 13.77 -5.93
C PRO A 24 15.57 12.27 -5.89
N HIS A 25 15.06 11.61 -4.85
CA HIS A 25 15.16 10.16 -4.76
C HIS A 25 14.57 9.63 -6.08
N PRO A 26 15.32 8.85 -6.87
CA PRO A 26 14.74 8.27 -8.07
C PRO A 26 13.50 7.51 -7.62
N ALA A 27 12.36 7.78 -8.27
CA ALA A 27 11.15 7.01 -8.03
C ALA A 27 11.55 5.53 -8.03
N PRO A 28 11.17 4.75 -6.99
CA PRO A 28 11.59 3.37 -6.91
C PRO A 28 11.24 2.70 -8.24
N PRO A 29 12.18 1.93 -8.83
CA PRO A 29 11.95 1.31 -10.13
C PRO A 29 10.63 0.58 -10.06
N LEU A 30 9.70 0.89 -10.99
CA LEU A 30 8.35 0.33 -11.02
C LEU A 30 8.34 -1.22 -10.97
N ALA A 31 9.45 -1.85 -11.32
CA ALA A 31 9.70 -3.29 -11.16
C ALA A 31 9.68 -3.80 -9.70
N GLN A 32 9.88 -2.93 -8.70
CA GLN A 32 9.77 -3.25 -7.28
C GLN A 32 8.36 -3.02 -6.73
N LEU A 33 7.49 -2.35 -7.48
CA LEU A 33 6.07 -2.28 -7.16
C LEU A 33 5.40 -3.56 -7.66
N ARG A 34 5.28 -4.56 -6.78
CA ARG A 34 4.36 -5.67 -7.02
C ARG A 34 2.96 -5.06 -7.12
N LYS A 35 2.36 -5.07 -8.31
CA LYS A 35 0.92 -4.83 -8.43
C LYS A 35 0.24 -5.93 -7.62
N TYR A 36 -0.13 -5.62 -6.39
CA TYR A 36 -1.17 -6.33 -5.70
C TYR A 36 -2.46 -5.93 -6.40
N ASP A 37 -2.76 -6.62 -7.51
CA ASP A 37 -4.15 -6.86 -7.85
C ASP A 37 -4.72 -7.56 -6.62
N LEU A 38 -5.32 -6.79 -5.73
CA LEU A 38 -6.28 -7.29 -4.76
C LEU A 38 -7.42 -7.86 -5.60
N GLY A 39 -7.17 -9.03 -6.20
CA GLY A 39 -8.17 -9.94 -6.70
C GLY A 39 -8.92 -10.42 -5.47
N ARG A 40 -9.71 -9.52 -4.87
CA ARG A 40 -10.87 -9.95 -4.12
C ARG A 40 -11.69 -10.70 -5.15
N THR A 41 -11.58 -12.02 -5.12
CA THR A 41 -12.44 -12.91 -5.91
C THR A 41 -13.84 -12.36 -5.74
N GLN A 42 -14.45 -11.90 -6.84
CA GLN A 42 -15.81 -11.38 -6.76
C GLN A 42 -16.66 -12.46 -6.10
N LEU A 43 -17.30 -12.11 -5.00
CA LEU A 43 -18.16 -13.05 -4.27
C LEU A 43 -19.30 -13.43 -5.19
N THR A 44 -19.13 -14.55 -5.87
CA THR A 44 -20.11 -15.15 -6.76
C THR A 44 -20.92 -16.17 -5.97
N LEU A 45 -22.23 -16.22 -6.20
CA LEU A 45 -23.12 -17.22 -5.61
C LEU A 45 -23.04 -18.57 -6.33
N GLU A 46 -22.32 -18.64 -7.46
CA GLU A 46 -22.12 -19.86 -8.24
C GLU A 46 -21.18 -20.86 -7.55
N GLN A 47 -20.44 -20.42 -6.53
CA GLN A 47 -19.55 -21.30 -5.77
C GLN A 47 -20.13 -21.65 -4.39
N PRO A 48 -19.95 -22.88 -3.91
CA PRO A 48 -20.36 -23.27 -2.57
C PRO A 48 -19.50 -22.58 -1.51
N TYR A 49 -20.15 -22.09 -0.45
CA TYR A 49 -19.49 -21.51 0.72
C TYR A 49 -19.59 -22.45 1.92
N HIS A 50 -18.54 -22.49 2.73
CA HIS A 50 -18.45 -23.28 3.96
C HIS A 50 -18.35 -22.36 5.18
N PRO A 51 -19.10 -22.63 6.27
CA PRO A 51 -18.98 -21.88 7.50
C PRO A 51 -17.73 -22.32 8.29
N ALA A 52 -16.64 -21.57 8.18
CA ALA A 52 -15.43 -21.75 8.99
C ALA A 52 -15.54 -21.03 10.33
N LYS A 53 -14.89 -21.57 11.36
CA LYS A 53 -14.87 -20.99 12.71
C LYS A 53 -13.82 -19.87 12.77
N ALA A 54 -14.18 -18.73 13.37
CA ALA A 54 -13.29 -17.59 13.55
C ALA A 54 -13.46 -16.98 14.96
N PRO A 55 -12.52 -16.14 15.42
CA PRO A 55 -12.68 -15.40 16.67
C PRO A 55 -13.91 -14.48 16.58
N GLY A 56 -15.01 -14.88 17.23
CA GLY A 56 -16.27 -14.14 17.22
C GLY A 56 -17.41 -14.80 16.44
N GLY A 57 -17.23 -16.00 15.88
CA GLY A 57 -18.34 -16.78 15.32
C GLY A 57 -17.97 -17.60 14.10
N PHE A 58 -18.81 -17.54 13.08
CA PHE A 58 -18.62 -18.25 11.81
C PHE A 58 -18.46 -17.26 10.66
N ILE A 59 -17.50 -17.54 9.78
CA ILE A 59 -17.25 -16.79 8.54
C ILE A 59 -17.43 -17.74 7.38
N LEU A 60 -18.13 -17.28 6.34
CA LEU A 60 -18.34 -18.06 5.11
C LEU A 60 -17.12 -17.94 4.21
N ILE A 61 -16.41 -19.06 4.00
CA ILE A 61 -15.27 -19.15 3.09
C ILE A 61 -15.64 -19.90 1.81
N PRO A 62 -15.11 -19.49 0.64
CA PRO A 62 -15.25 -20.27 -0.59
C PRO A 62 -14.70 -21.68 -0.43
N LYS A 63 -15.39 -22.69 -0.96
CA LYS A 63 -14.78 -24.01 -1.20
C LYS A 63 -13.97 -23.99 -2.51
N ASP A 64 -12.99 -23.12 -2.57
CA ASP A 64 -12.03 -23.07 -3.67
C ASP A 64 -10.76 -23.88 -3.34
N ARG A 65 -9.75 -23.78 -4.20
CA ARG A 65 -8.47 -24.48 -4.01
C ARG A 65 -7.68 -24.05 -2.76
N TYR A 66 -8.04 -22.92 -2.16
CA TYR A 66 -7.44 -22.35 -0.95
C TYR A 66 -8.32 -22.57 0.29
N PHE A 67 -9.35 -23.40 0.18
CA PHE A 67 -10.28 -23.68 1.27
C PHE A 67 -9.56 -24.12 2.55
N HIS A 68 -8.67 -25.12 2.45
CA HIS A 68 -7.91 -25.62 3.59
C HIS A 68 -6.98 -24.56 4.17
N ASP A 69 -6.19 -23.89 3.32
CA ASP A 69 -5.28 -22.82 3.76
C ASP A 69 -6.04 -21.69 4.50
N SER A 70 -7.24 -21.36 4.04
CA SER A 70 -8.08 -20.33 4.66
C SER A 70 -8.63 -20.77 6.01
N GLU A 71 -8.99 -22.04 6.15
CA GLU A 71 -9.44 -22.63 7.41
C GLU A 71 -8.30 -22.66 8.43
N ASP A 72 -7.12 -23.15 8.02
CA ASP A 72 -5.90 -23.13 8.84
C ASP A 72 -5.56 -21.71 9.31
N ILE A 73 -5.61 -20.72 8.42
CA ILE A 73 -5.36 -19.32 8.81
C ILE A 73 -6.38 -18.87 9.86
N LEU A 74 -7.68 -19.11 9.65
CA LEU A 74 -8.74 -18.67 10.55
C LEU A 74 -8.65 -19.32 11.95
N GLU A 75 -8.13 -20.54 12.06
CA GLU A 75 -7.91 -21.20 13.35
C GLU A 75 -6.76 -20.59 14.16
N HIS A 76 -5.83 -19.88 13.50
CA HIS A 76 -4.62 -19.32 14.11
C HIS A 76 -4.68 -17.79 14.31
N ILE A 77 -5.83 -17.15 14.08
CA ILE A 77 -6.10 -15.73 14.39
C ILE A 77 -6.69 -15.59 15.79
#